data_AF-A0A968XEQ7-F1
#
_entry.id   AF-A0A968XEQ7-F1
#
_cell.length_a   1.000
_cell.length_b   1.000
_cell.length_c   1.000
_cell.angle_alpha   90.00
_cell.angle_beta   90.00
_cell.angle_gamma   90.00
#
_symmetry.space_group_name_H-M   'P 1'
#
loop_
_entity.id
_entity.type
_entity.pdbx_description
1 polymer ?
#
loop_
_entity_poly.entity_id
_entity_poly.type
_entity_poly.pdbx_seq_one_letter_code
_entity_poly.pdbx_strand_id
1 'polypeptide(L)'
;MNAGDERLIELMRAAGVSSFAALCKKTGVSEKALRRLRRLQLSQMQVVTLGKIAGGLDVSLERLVQVFSEDGNTVEEAVDGEEMVRVQALQVLEPWLLQWSAAVYAAQQNPLAPAVKLVPLMRPVEMLVESWGVQASWVSG
;
A
#
# COMPACT_ATOMS: atom_id res chain seq x y z
N MET A 1 29.25 1.36 -1.32
CA MET A 1 28.03 0.81 -1.93
C MET A 1 27.37 0.00 -0.84
N ASN A 2 26.13 0.31 -0.48
CA ASN A 2 25.46 -0.34 0.66
C ASN A 2 24.63 -1.54 0.18
N ALA A 3 24.25 -2.47 1.07
CA ALA A 3 23.45 -3.65 0.71
C ALA A 3 22.13 -3.29 -0.01
N GLY A 4 21.48 -2.19 0.39
CA GLY A 4 20.29 -1.68 -0.30
C GLY A 4 20.56 -1.13 -1.71
N ASP A 5 21.79 -0.71 -2.03
CA ASP A 5 22.16 -0.30 -3.38
C ASP A 5 22.23 -1.52 -4.30
N GLU A 6 22.84 -2.61 -3.83
CA GLU A 6 23.01 -3.85 -4.60
C GLU A 6 21.65 -4.49 -4.91
N ARG A 7 20.78 -4.59 -3.91
CA ARG A 7 19.40 -5.09 -4.07
C ARG A 7 18.59 -4.27 -5.05
N LEU A 8 18.70 -2.93 -4.98
CA LEU A 8 17.99 -2.05 -5.90
C LEU A 8 18.53 -2.17 -7.32
N ILE A 9 19.85 -2.29 -7.50
CA ILE A 9 20.48 -2.48 -8.81
C ILE A 9 20.04 -3.80 -9.44
N GLU A 10 19.92 -4.86 -8.65
CA GLU A 10 19.44 -6.17 -9.13
C GLU A 10 18.00 -6.09 -9.66
N LEU A 11 17.10 -5.49 -8.89
CA LEU A 11 15.72 -5.26 -9.33
C LEU A 11 15.64 -4.34 -10.55
N MET A 12 16.46 -3.29 -10.60
CA MET A 12 16.53 -2.41 -11.74
C MET A 12 17.02 -3.13 -13.00
N ARG A 13 17.98 -4.05 -12.87
CA ARG A 13 18.44 -4.89 -13.98
C ARG A 13 17.33 -5.79 -14.50
N ALA A 14 16.57 -6.42 -13.61
CA ALA A 14 15.41 -7.24 -13.98
C ALA A 14 14.32 -6.40 -14.68
N ALA A 15 14.13 -5.15 -14.24
CA ALA A 15 13.15 -4.21 -14.78
C ALA A 15 13.63 -3.43 -16.04
N GLY A 16 14.84 -3.69 -16.53
CA GLY A 16 15.45 -2.97 -17.66
C GLY A 16 15.73 -1.48 -17.39
N VAL A 17 15.84 -1.07 -16.12
CA VAL A 17 16.12 0.32 -15.73
C VAL A 17 17.61 0.54 -15.55
N SER A 18 18.21 1.41 -16.36
CA SER A 18 19.66 1.59 -16.43
C SER A 18 20.27 2.54 -15.40
N SER A 19 19.45 3.37 -14.71
CA SER A 19 19.96 4.29 -13.69
C SER A 19 18.90 4.69 -12.65
N PHE A 20 19.36 5.12 -11.47
CA PHE A 20 18.48 5.60 -10.40
C PHE A 20 17.67 6.84 -10.82
N ALA A 21 18.26 7.73 -11.61
CA ALA A 21 17.58 8.89 -12.16
C ALA A 21 16.47 8.47 -13.15
N ALA A 22 16.72 7.47 -13.99
CA ALA A 22 15.69 6.90 -14.87
C ALA A 22 14.55 6.26 -14.06
N LEU A 23 14.87 5.59 -12.95
CA LEU A 23 13.86 5.04 -12.04
C LEU A 23 12.99 6.13 -11.43
N CYS A 24 13.57 7.21 -10.88
CA CYS A 24 12.83 8.35 -10.35
C CYS A 24 11.92 8.99 -11.41
N LYS A 25 12.41 9.13 -12.65
CA LYS A 25 11.62 9.66 -13.77
C LYS A 25 10.45 8.74 -14.15
N LYS A 26 10.68 7.42 -14.14
CA LYS A 26 9.66 6.40 -14.48
C LYS A 26 8.58 6.27 -13.41
N THR A 27 8.94 6.41 -12.15
CA THR A 27 8.06 6.18 -10.98
C THR A 27 7.45 7.47 -10.41
N GLY A 28 8.00 8.63 -10.76
CA GLY A 28 7.60 9.93 -10.20
C GLY A 28 7.97 10.12 -8.72
N VAL A 29 8.82 9.27 -8.12
CA VAL A 29 9.29 9.44 -6.74
C VAL A 29 10.58 10.24 -6.65
N SER A 30 10.70 11.01 -5.56
CA SER A 30 11.87 11.83 -5.27
C SER A 30 13.12 10.99 -4.97
N GLU A 31 14.31 11.54 -5.24
CA GLU A 31 15.58 10.90 -4.86
C GLU A 31 15.73 10.68 -3.36
N LYS A 32 15.07 11.49 -2.52
CA LYS A 32 15.06 11.30 -1.07
C LYS A 32 14.38 9.98 -0.70
N ALA A 33 13.28 9.64 -1.38
CA ALA A 33 12.60 8.35 -1.20
C ALA A 33 13.51 7.19 -1.63
N LEU A 34 14.18 7.32 -2.78
CA LEU A 34 15.12 6.30 -3.26
C LEU A 34 16.31 6.12 -2.30
N ARG A 35 16.83 7.21 -1.73
CA ARG A 35 17.90 7.17 -0.71
C ARG A 35 17.45 6.48 0.58
N ARG A 36 16.19 6.60 0.98
CA ARG A 36 15.63 5.88 2.14
C ARG A 36 15.49 4.39 1.87
N LEU A 37 15.01 4.02 0.68
CA LEU A 37 14.93 2.62 0.24
C LEU A 37 16.32 1.97 0.21
N ARG A 38 17.31 2.68 -0.34
CA ARG A 38 18.73 2.26 -0.37
C ARG A 38 19.36 2.13 1.03
N ARG A 39 18.80 2.81 2.03
CA ARG A 39 19.20 2.70 3.45
C ARG A 39 18.34 1.69 4.22
N LEU A 40 17.50 0.91 3.55
CA LEU A 40 16.60 -0.11 4.13
C LEU A 40 15.58 0.46 5.13
N GLN A 41 15.28 1.76 5.04
CA GLN A 41 14.34 2.45 5.95
C GLN A 41 12.89 2.35 5.45
N LEU A 42 12.41 1.14 5.16
CA LEU A 42 11.06 0.89 4.64
C LEU A 42 9.97 1.44 5.58
N SER A 43 10.13 1.30 6.89
CA SER A 43 9.16 1.73 7.91
C SER A 43 8.93 3.24 7.96
N GLN A 44 9.84 4.04 7.37
CA GLN A 44 9.72 5.50 7.29
C GLN A 44 9.21 5.98 5.91
N MET A 45 8.77 5.05 5.06
CA MET A 45 8.23 5.33 3.73
C MET A 45 6.74 5.08 3.70
N GLN A 46 6.02 5.92 2.97
CA GLN A 46 4.59 5.72 2.74
C GLN A 46 4.40 4.53 1.78
N VAL A 47 3.40 3.68 2.04
CA VAL A 47 3.04 2.53 1.19
C VAL A 47 2.82 2.96 -0.27
N VAL A 48 2.25 4.15 -0.50
CA VAL A 48 2.08 4.74 -1.83
C VAL A 48 3.41 4.96 -2.55
N THR A 49 4.44 5.39 -1.84
CA THR A 49 5.79 5.59 -2.40
C THR A 49 6.42 4.24 -2.77
N LEU A 50 6.22 3.22 -1.92
CA LEU A 50 6.68 1.85 -2.19
C LEU A 50 5.93 1.23 -3.38
N GLY A 51 4.62 1.44 -3.48
CA GLY A 51 3.81 0.98 -4.61
C GLY A 51 4.21 1.61 -5.93
N LYS A 52 4.53 2.91 -5.95
CA LYS A 52 5.06 3.58 -7.16
C LYS A 52 6.40 3.00 -7.58
N ILE A 53 7.29 2.71 -6.63
CA ILE A 53 8.60 2.10 -6.91
C ILE A 53 8.43 0.68 -7.42
N ALA A 54 7.59 -0.13 -6.76
CA ALA A 54 7.25 -1.49 -7.18
C ALA A 54 6.69 -1.50 -8.62
N GLY A 55 5.73 -0.62 -8.91
CA GLY A 55 5.15 -0.47 -10.25
C GLY A 55 6.15 -0.02 -11.31
N GLY A 56 7.11 0.86 -10.99
CA GLY A 56 8.15 1.22 -11.96
C GLY A 56 9.23 0.16 -12.17
N LEU A 57 9.39 -0.74 -11.21
CA LEU A 57 10.27 -1.91 -11.30
C LEU A 57 9.55 -3.16 -11.83
N ASP A 58 8.24 -3.07 -12.11
CA ASP A 58 7.41 -4.19 -12.55
C ASP A 58 7.49 -5.41 -11.61
N VAL A 59 7.57 -5.15 -10.31
CA VAL A 59 7.57 -6.17 -9.25
C VAL A 59 6.39 -5.96 -8.32
N SER A 60 5.93 -7.03 -7.66
CA SER A 60 4.90 -6.91 -6.64
C SER A 60 5.42 -6.13 -5.42
N LEU A 61 4.53 -5.42 -4.74
CA LEU A 61 4.86 -4.72 -3.50
C LEU A 61 5.40 -5.70 -2.45
N GLU A 62 4.82 -6.89 -2.36
CA GLU A 62 5.30 -7.97 -1.50
C GLU A 62 6.74 -8.35 -1.80
N ARG A 63 7.09 -8.56 -3.08
CA ARG A 63 8.46 -8.88 -3.48
C ARG A 63 9.42 -7.75 -3.15
N LEU A 64 9.00 -6.50 -3.36
CA LEU A 64 9.79 -5.33 -2.98
C LEU A 64 10.05 -5.31 -1.47
N VAL A 65 9.00 -5.49 -0.65
CA VAL A 65 9.14 -5.51 0.81
C VAL A 65 10.07 -6.64 1.24
N GLN A 66 9.87 -7.87 0.74
CA GLN A 66 10.72 -9.01 1.06
C GLN A 66 12.21 -8.73 0.80
N VAL A 67 12.55 -8.21 -0.38
CA VAL A 67 13.93 -7.91 -0.76
C VAL A 67 14.55 -6.84 0.14
N PHE A 68 13.78 -5.84 0.58
CA PHE A 68 14.28 -4.72 1.38
C PHE A 68 14.03 -4.84 2.89
N SER A 69 13.33 -5.87 3.36
CA SER A 69 13.07 -6.20 4.76
C SER A 69 14.08 -7.18 5.37
N GLU A 70 14.84 -7.89 4.53
CA GLU A 70 15.89 -8.80 5.00
C GLU A 70 17.11 -8.03 5.50
N ASP A 71 17.02 -7.39 6.67
CA ASP A 71 18.19 -7.15 7.50
C ASP A 71 18.42 -8.42 8.34
N GLY A 72 19.56 -9.08 8.14
CA GLY A 72 19.91 -10.38 8.72
C GLY A 72 20.16 -10.38 10.23
N ASN A 73 19.21 -9.93 11.05
CA ASN A 73 19.23 -10.11 12.50
C ASN A 73 17.83 -9.95 13.13
N THR A 74 17.03 -11.04 13.14
CA THR A 74 16.27 -11.60 14.28
C THR A 74 15.24 -12.60 13.78
N VAL A 75 15.67 -13.85 13.61
CA VAL A 75 14.78 -15.00 13.84
C VAL A 75 14.75 -15.20 15.34
N GLU A 76 13.85 -14.51 16.05
CA GLU A 76 13.43 -14.89 17.42
C GLU A 76 12.19 -14.14 17.97
N GLU A 77 11.72 -13.04 17.37
CA GLU A 77 10.50 -12.32 17.84
C GLU A 77 9.50 -12.04 16.70
N ALA A 78 9.01 -13.11 16.07
CA ALA A 78 7.89 -13.02 15.12
C ALA A 78 6.53 -13.14 15.84
N VAL A 79 6.24 -12.21 16.76
CA VAL A 79 4.90 -12.12 17.39
C VAL A 79 4.23 -10.73 17.23
N ASP A 80 4.98 -9.64 17.03
CA ASP A 80 4.36 -8.29 17.09
C ASP A 80 4.14 -7.59 15.72
N GLY A 81 4.79 -8.05 14.64
CA GLY A 81 4.74 -7.38 13.34
C GLY A 81 3.39 -7.49 12.62
N GLU A 82 2.75 -8.65 12.70
CA GLU A 82 1.40 -8.85 12.13
C GLU A 82 0.33 -8.09 12.92
N GLU A 83 0.47 -8.03 14.24
CA GLU A 83 -0.44 -7.27 15.10
C GLU A 83 -0.35 -5.77 14.85
N MET A 84 0.84 -5.21 14.62
CA MET A 84 0.96 -3.78 14.33
C MET A 84 0.32 -3.40 12.98
N VAL A 85 0.45 -4.25 11.95
CA VAL A 85 -0.23 -4.07 10.66
C VAL A 85 -1.74 -4.23 10.81
N ARG A 86 -2.20 -5.21 11.61
CA ARG A 86 -3.63 -5.37 11.94
C ARG A 86 -4.19 -4.17 12.68
N VAL A 87 -3.51 -3.68 13.71
CA VAL A 87 -3.95 -2.54 14.53
C VAL A 87 -4.00 -1.26 13.69
N GLN A 88 -3.04 -1.01 12.80
CA GLN A 88 -3.09 0.14 11.90
C GLN A 88 -4.23 0.05 10.87
N ALA A 89 -4.48 -1.14 10.30
CA ALA A 89 -5.61 -1.35 9.39
C ALA A 89 -6.96 -1.21 10.14
N LEU A 90 -7.05 -1.71 11.37
CA LEU A 90 -8.24 -1.60 12.21
C LEU A 90 -8.50 -0.15 12.64
N GLN A 91 -7.50 0.64 13.02
CA GLN A 91 -7.73 2.03 13.47
C GLN A 91 -8.30 2.94 12.37
N VAL A 92 -8.05 2.63 11.10
CA VAL A 92 -8.65 3.35 9.96
C VAL A 92 -10.04 2.81 9.63
N LEU A 93 -10.27 1.50 9.77
CA LEU A 93 -11.53 0.84 9.41
C LEU A 93 -12.56 0.80 10.54
N GLU A 94 -12.17 0.94 11.80
CA GLU A 94 -13.03 0.82 12.99
C GLU A 94 -14.14 1.89 13.02
N PRO A 95 -13.86 3.18 12.77
CA PRO A 95 -14.93 4.19 12.69
C PRO A 95 -15.88 3.95 11.50
N TRP A 96 -15.37 3.39 10.39
CA TRP A 96 -16.17 3.10 9.20
C TRP A 96 -17.05 1.86 9.37
N LEU A 97 -16.52 0.77 9.95
CA LEU A 97 -17.25 -0.46 10.23
C LEU A 97 -18.39 -0.25 11.25
N LEU A 98 -18.17 0.63 12.23
CA LEU A 98 -19.22 1.06 13.17
C LEU A 98 -20.37 1.78 12.43
N GLN A 99 -20.06 2.66 11.48
CA GLN A 99 -21.10 3.36 10.70
C GLN A 99 -21.77 2.46 9.66
N TRP A 100 -21.05 1.50 9.08
CA TRP A 100 -21.62 0.52 8.16
C TRP A 100 -22.61 -0.41 8.88
N SER A 101 -22.27 -0.92 10.06
CA SER A 101 -23.19 -1.76 10.82
C SER A 101 -24.47 -1.01 11.23
N ALA A 102 -24.37 0.27 11.58
CA ALA A 102 -25.52 1.13 11.81
C ALA A 102 -26.39 1.31 10.55
N ALA A 103 -25.78 1.41 9.38
CA ALA A 103 -26.51 1.52 8.11
C ALA A 103 -27.17 0.20 7.69
N VAL A 104 -26.51 -0.94 7.90
CA VAL A 104 -27.08 -2.28 7.70
C VAL A 104 -28.27 -2.48 8.64
N TYR A 105 -28.11 -2.11 9.91
CA TYR A 105 -29.19 -2.17 10.90
C TYR A 105 -30.38 -1.28 10.50
N ALA A 106 -30.13 -0.05 10.04
CA ALA A 106 -31.17 0.87 9.58
C ALA A 106 -31.87 0.37 8.30
N ALA A 107 -31.14 -0.27 7.38
CA ALA A 107 -31.72 -0.87 6.17
C ALA A 107 -32.56 -2.12 6.47
N GLN A 108 -32.16 -2.93 7.46
CA GLN A 108 -32.97 -4.06 7.94
C GLN A 108 -34.26 -3.60 8.64
N GLN A 109 -34.18 -2.54 9.45
CA GLN A 109 -35.33 -1.93 10.14
C GLN A 109 -36.26 -1.18 9.19
N ASN A 110 -35.75 -0.64 8.07
CA ASN A 110 -36.54 0.04 7.05
C ASN A 110 -36.25 -0.54 5.65
N PRO A 111 -36.94 -1.62 5.26
CA PRO A 111 -36.75 -2.28 3.97
C PRO A 111 -37.13 -1.42 2.76
N LEU A 112 -37.89 -0.34 2.96
CA LEU A 112 -38.26 0.63 1.92
C LEU A 112 -37.30 1.83 1.84
N ALA A 113 -36.23 1.82 2.65
CA ALA A 113 -35.21 2.86 2.59
C ALA A 113 -34.58 2.89 1.19
N PRO A 114 -34.49 4.08 0.54
CA PRO A 114 -33.86 4.19 -0.77
C PRO A 114 -32.39 3.78 -0.71
N ALA A 115 -31.98 2.84 -1.57
CA ALA A 115 -30.60 2.36 -1.66
C ALA A 115 -29.58 3.50 -1.89
N VAL A 116 -30.02 4.61 -2.50
CA VAL A 116 -29.21 5.83 -2.70
C VAL A 116 -28.66 6.40 -1.38
N LYS A 117 -29.33 6.14 -0.25
CA LYS A 117 -28.86 6.58 1.07
C LYS A 117 -27.63 5.81 1.58
N LEU A 118 -27.33 4.65 1.00
CA LEU A 118 -26.15 3.85 1.32
C LEU A 118 -24.92 4.29 0.52
N VAL A 119 -25.11 4.91 -0.66
CA VAL A 119 -24.03 5.41 -1.53
C VAL A 119 -23.03 6.32 -0.82
N PRO A 120 -23.43 7.36 -0.06
CA PRO A 120 -22.45 8.24 0.60
C PRO A 120 -21.61 7.53 1.67
N LEU A 121 -22.08 6.40 2.21
CA LEU A 121 -21.36 5.62 3.22
C LEU A 121 -20.23 4.75 2.61
N MET A 122 -20.27 4.53 1.30
CA MET A 122 -19.22 3.84 0.56
C MET A 122 -18.07 4.76 0.15
N ARG A 123 -18.26 6.09 0.15
CA ARG A 123 -17.21 7.06 -0.25
C ARG A 123 -15.87 6.91 0.49
N PRO A 124 -15.83 6.69 1.81
CA PRO A 124 -14.55 6.47 2.50
C PRO A 124 -13.80 5.24 2.00
N VAL A 125 -14.52 4.17 1.62
CA VAL A 125 -13.93 2.96 1.05
C VAL A 125 -13.46 3.19 -0.37
N GLU A 126 -14.24 3.88 -1.19
CA GLU A 126 -13.83 4.25 -2.55
C GLU A 126 -12.56 5.10 -2.52
N MET A 127 -12.48 6.10 -1.64
CA MET A 127 -11.27 6.90 -1.44
C MET A 127 -10.08 6.05 -0.96
N LEU A 128 -10.31 5.06 -0.10
CA LEU A 128 -9.27 4.15 0.37
C LEU A 128 -8.76 3.26 -0.77
N VAL A 129 -9.66 2.69 -1.56
CA VAL A 129 -9.36 1.82 -2.71
C VAL A 129 -8.66 2.62 -3.83
N GLU A 130 -9.10 3.85 -4.09
CA GLU A 130 -8.44 4.79 -4.98
C GLU A 130 -7.04 5.18 -4.47
N SER A 131 -6.88 5.38 -3.15
CA SER A 131 -5.58 5.65 -2.54
C SER A 131 -4.60 4.48 -2.70
N TRP A 132 -5.13 3.27 -2.89
CA TRP A 132 -4.36 2.05 -3.17
C TRP A 132 -4.08 1.86 -4.67
N GLY A 133 -4.53 2.77 -5.53
CA GLY A 133 -4.30 2.72 -6.97
C GLY A 133 -5.14 1.65 -7.69
N VAL A 134 -6.11 1.05 -7.00
CA VAL A 134 -7.09 0.14 -7.61
C VAL A 134 -8.22 1.00 -8.16
N GLN A 135 -8.31 1.15 -9.47
CA GLN A 135 -9.53 1.69 -10.07
C GLN A 135 -10.55 0.57 -10.13
N ALA A 136 -11.70 0.78 -9.48
CA ALA A 136 -12.78 -0.16 -9.61
C ALA A 136 -13.20 -0.21 -11.09
N SER A 137 -12.96 -1.34 -11.75
CA SER A 137 -13.30 -1.54 -13.15
C SER A 137 -14.80 -1.76 -13.31
N TRP A 138 -15.63 -0.81 -12.87
CA TRP A 138 -17.03 -0.75 -13.26
C TRP A 138 -17.10 -0.01 -14.59
N VAL A 139 -16.45 -0.52 -15.64
CA VAL A 139 -16.69 -0.04 -17.00
C VAL A 139 -18.00 -0.67 -17.46
N SER A 140 -19.05 0.14 -17.31
CA SER A 140 -20.09 0.40 -18.32
C SER A 140 -20.63 -0.81 -19.09
N GLY A 141 -21.83 -1.24 -18.71
CA GLY A 141 -22.73 -2.09 -19.50
C GLY A 141 -24.10 -2.14 -18.85
#